data_AF-C5CA64-F1
#
_entry.id   AF-C5CA64-F1
#
_cell.length_a   1.000
_cell.length_b   1.000
_cell.length_c   1.000
_cell.angle_alpha   90.00
_cell.angle_beta   90.00
_cell.angle_gamma   90.00
#
_symmetry.space_group_name_H-M   'P 1'
#
loop_
_entity.id
_entity.type
_entity.pdbx_description
1 polymer ?
#
loop_
_entity_poly.entity_id
_entity_poly.type
_entity_poly.pdbx_seq_one_letter_code
_entity_poly.pdbx_strand_id
1 'polypeptide(L)'
;MAAPQPLAPGTAASVSVPATSANLGPGFDSMGLALELRDEVTLTVVAGPDVAEAEGEGAATLPRDGAHLILRLAHEHLRDRGFTAPGLHLRAVNRIPHARGLGSSAAAVVAAYAAAEALLPAALRRAPADLLEAATRFEGHPDNVAPALVGGATVSWTRGPR
;
A
#
# COMPACT_ATOMS: atom_id res chain seq x y z
N MET A 1 23.26 -9.68 11.22
CA MET A 1 21.90 -9.96 10.71
C MET A 1 22.03 -10.94 9.56
N ALA A 2 21.09 -11.87 9.39
CA ALA A 2 21.09 -12.78 8.24
C ALA A 2 20.94 -11.98 6.94
N ALA A 3 21.52 -12.47 5.84
CA ALA A 3 21.33 -11.87 4.52
C ALA A 3 19.85 -11.93 4.13
N PRO A 4 19.30 -10.90 3.46
CA PRO A 4 17.91 -10.93 3.02
C PRO A 4 17.63 -12.11 2.09
N GLN A 5 16.48 -12.74 2.25
CA GLN A 5 16.06 -13.85 1.39
C GLN A 5 15.43 -13.33 0.09
N PRO A 6 15.95 -13.68 -1.10
CA PRO A 6 15.32 -13.28 -2.35
C PRO A 6 14.02 -14.06 -2.58
N LEU A 7 12.98 -13.34 -3.01
CA LEU A 7 11.74 -13.94 -3.49
C LEU A 7 11.94 -14.55 -4.88
N ALA A 8 11.23 -15.64 -5.15
CA ALA A 8 11.32 -16.33 -6.43
C ALA A 8 10.58 -15.56 -7.53
N PRO A 9 11.20 -15.32 -8.71
CA PRO A 9 10.50 -14.82 -9.88
C PRO A 9 9.25 -15.64 -10.21
N GLY A 10 8.17 -14.96 -10.60
CA GLY A 10 6.85 -15.56 -10.82
C GLY A 10 5.95 -15.55 -9.58
N THR A 11 6.47 -15.26 -8.38
CA THR A 11 5.62 -15.01 -7.20
C THR A 11 4.80 -13.75 -7.44
N ALA A 12 3.48 -13.83 -7.27
CA ALA A 12 2.58 -12.70 -7.50
C ALA A 12 1.56 -12.54 -6.38
N ALA A 13 1.15 -11.30 -6.15
CA ALA A 13 0.09 -10.95 -5.22
C ALA A 13 -0.76 -9.82 -5.80
N SER A 14 -2.07 -9.92 -5.61
CA SER A 14 -3.04 -8.89 -5.99
C SER A 14 -3.83 -8.43 -4.77
N VAL A 15 -4.00 -7.12 -4.66
CA VAL A 15 -4.80 -6.48 -3.62
C VAL A 15 -5.78 -5.52 -4.25
N SER A 16 -6.91 -5.32 -3.59
CA SER A 16 -7.87 -4.28 -3.94
C SER A 16 -8.09 -3.41 -2.70
N VAL A 17 -7.92 -2.10 -2.84
CA VAL A 17 -7.92 -1.14 -1.72
C VAL A 17 -8.99 -0.08 -1.96
N PRO A 18 -9.86 0.21 -0.98
CA PRO A 18 -10.91 1.20 -1.14
C PRO A 18 -10.38 2.63 -1.03
N ALA A 19 -11.08 3.55 -1.69
CA ALA A 19 -11.09 4.96 -1.36
C ALA A 19 -11.58 5.16 0.07
N THR A 20 -11.18 6.29 0.66
CA THR A 20 -11.57 6.61 2.03
C THR A 20 -11.98 8.08 2.15
N SER A 21 -12.85 8.34 3.14
CA SER A 21 -13.20 9.69 3.56
C SER A 21 -12.86 9.83 5.04
N ALA A 22 -12.02 10.80 5.37
CA ALA A 22 -11.56 11.07 6.73
C ALA A 22 -12.32 12.24 7.38
N ASN A 23 -12.03 12.46 8.67
CA ASN A 23 -12.59 13.47 9.56
C ASN A 23 -14.08 13.29 9.88
N LEU A 24 -14.92 13.02 8.88
CA LEU A 24 -16.36 12.76 9.01
C LEU A 24 -17.07 13.78 9.92
N GLY A 25 -16.73 15.07 9.75
CA GLY A 25 -17.19 16.16 10.61
C GLY A 25 -16.23 16.39 11.79
N PRO A 26 -16.62 16.13 13.04
CA PRO A 26 -15.82 16.47 14.22
C PRO A 26 -14.64 15.51 14.49
N GLY A 27 -14.49 14.43 13.74
CA GLY A 27 -13.49 13.37 13.99
C GLY A 27 -12.13 13.64 13.39
N PHE A 28 -11.63 14.87 13.52
CA PHE A 28 -10.38 15.31 12.90
C PHE A 28 -9.20 14.39 13.26
N ASP A 29 -8.48 13.91 12.24
CA ASP A 29 -7.35 12.95 12.32
C ASP A 29 -7.64 11.65 13.09
N SER A 30 -8.90 11.21 13.12
CA SER A 30 -9.28 9.99 13.85
C SER A 30 -10.34 9.16 13.14
N MET A 31 -11.42 9.78 12.67
CA MET A 31 -12.51 9.05 12.04
C MET A 31 -12.25 8.89 10.55
N GLY A 32 -12.55 7.70 10.03
CA GLY A 32 -12.45 7.38 8.61
C GLY A 32 -13.47 6.36 8.15
N LEU A 33 -13.83 6.41 6.88
CA LEU A 33 -14.81 5.53 6.25
C LEU A 33 -14.29 5.02 4.91
N ALA A 34 -14.31 3.70 4.72
CA ALA A 34 -14.03 3.07 3.43
C ALA A 34 -15.23 3.21 2.49
N LEU A 35 -14.96 3.48 1.22
CA LEU A 35 -15.95 3.63 0.16
C LEU A 35 -15.84 2.47 -0.86
N GLU A 36 -16.87 2.28 -1.69
CA GLU A 36 -16.91 1.19 -2.68
C GLU A 36 -16.08 1.45 -3.95
N LEU A 37 -15.47 2.64 -4.08
CA LEU A 37 -14.53 2.94 -5.15
C LEU A 37 -13.15 2.36 -4.80
N ARG A 38 -12.52 1.60 -5.69
CA ARG A 38 -11.31 0.84 -5.35
C ARG A 38 -10.22 0.91 -6.43
N ASP A 39 -8.99 0.99 -5.95
CA ASP A 39 -7.80 0.70 -6.75
C ASP A 39 -7.50 -0.80 -6.67
N GLU A 40 -6.91 -1.34 -7.74
CA GLU A 40 -6.41 -2.71 -7.80
C GLU A 40 -4.93 -2.69 -8.13
N VAL A 41 -4.13 -3.39 -7.32
CA VAL A 41 -2.68 -3.44 -7.46
C VAL A 41 -2.24 -4.88 -7.51
N THR A 42 -1.47 -5.24 -8.53
CA THR A 42 -0.79 -6.53 -8.63
C THR A 42 0.72 -6.30 -8.68
N LEU A 43 1.44 -7.00 -7.81
CA LEU A 43 2.90 -7.09 -7.84
C LEU A 43 3.29 -8.50 -8.26
N THR A 44 4.22 -8.60 -9.22
CA THR A 44 4.83 -9.86 -9.64
C THR A 44 6.35 -9.74 -9.51
N VAL A 45 6.99 -10.69 -8.85
CA VAL A 45 8.45 -10.76 -8.77
C VAL A 45 9.01 -11.16 -10.13
N VAL A 46 9.96 -10.39 -10.65
CA VAL A 46 10.60 -10.61 -11.95
C VAL A 46 12.12 -10.65 -11.79
N ALA A 47 12.80 -11.34 -12.72
CA ALA A 47 14.27 -11.43 -12.71
C ALA A 47 14.97 -10.16 -13.25
N GLY A 48 14.20 -9.22 -13.82
CA GLY A 48 14.68 -7.97 -14.43
C GLY A 48 14.46 -6.75 -13.55
N PRO A 49 14.59 -5.52 -14.11
CA PRO A 49 14.35 -4.29 -13.36
C PRO A 49 12.87 -4.12 -13.00
N ASP A 50 12.61 -3.17 -12.11
CA ASP A 50 11.25 -2.75 -11.81
C ASP A 50 10.57 -2.12 -13.04
N VAL A 51 9.31 -2.49 -13.26
CA VAL A 51 8.46 -1.95 -14.33
C VAL A 51 7.06 -1.70 -13.77
N ALA A 52 6.46 -0.56 -14.10
CA ALA A 52 5.10 -0.23 -13.70
C ALA A 52 4.20 0.10 -14.89
N GLU A 53 3.00 -0.46 -14.86
CA GLU A 53 1.88 -0.17 -15.74
C GLU A 53 0.74 0.37 -14.89
N ALA A 54 0.16 1.49 -15.32
CA ALA A 54 -0.96 2.13 -14.65
C ALA A 54 -2.09 2.37 -15.65
N GLU A 55 -3.31 2.00 -15.27
CA GLU A 55 -4.56 2.30 -15.95
C GLU A 55 -5.38 3.26 -15.09
N GLY A 56 -6.13 4.18 -15.72
CA GLY A 56 -6.96 5.16 -15.02
C GLY A 56 -6.16 6.33 -14.45
N GLU A 57 -6.41 6.68 -13.18
CA GLU A 57 -5.82 7.84 -12.52
C GLU A 57 -4.28 7.74 -12.48
N GLY A 58 -3.62 8.79 -12.97
CA GLY A 58 -2.16 8.86 -13.04
C GLY A 58 -1.50 8.05 -14.16
N ALA A 59 -2.24 7.35 -15.04
CA ALA A 59 -1.68 6.50 -16.10
C ALA A 59 -0.67 7.20 -17.03
N ALA A 60 -0.84 8.51 -17.26
CA ALA A 60 0.03 9.32 -18.11
C ALA A 60 1.17 10.01 -17.34
N THR A 61 1.10 10.08 -16.00
CA THR A 61 1.97 10.94 -15.18
C THR A 61 2.81 10.17 -14.16
N LEU A 62 2.38 8.97 -13.76
CA LEU A 62 3.11 8.16 -12.79
C LEU A 62 4.39 7.57 -13.41
N PRO A 63 5.49 7.47 -12.65
CA PRO A 63 6.71 6.80 -13.11
C PRO A 63 6.44 5.36 -13.53
N ARG A 64 7.17 4.86 -14.53
CA ARG A 64 7.00 3.48 -15.06
C ARG A 64 8.12 2.52 -14.63
N ASP A 65 8.93 2.95 -13.69
CA ASP A 65 10.13 2.28 -13.20
C ASP A 65 10.17 2.26 -11.67
N GLY A 66 11.31 1.88 -11.09
CA GLY A 66 11.53 1.84 -9.65
C GLY A 66 11.34 3.17 -8.90
N ALA A 67 11.10 4.30 -9.59
CA ALA A 67 10.71 5.54 -8.94
C ALA A 67 9.23 5.60 -8.54
N HIS A 68 8.38 4.69 -9.06
CA HIS A 68 6.96 4.63 -8.70
C HIS A 68 6.80 4.36 -7.19
N LEU A 69 5.91 5.11 -6.52
CA LEU A 69 5.73 5.04 -5.06
C LEU A 69 5.49 3.61 -4.54
N ILE A 70 4.54 2.89 -5.15
CA ILE A 70 4.23 1.51 -4.74
C ILE A 70 5.45 0.59 -4.85
N LEU A 71 6.24 0.68 -5.92
CA LEU A 71 7.44 -0.15 -6.10
C LEU A 71 8.48 0.16 -5.02
N ARG A 72 8.74 1.44 -4.74
CA ARG A 72 9.67 1.88 -3.68
C ARG A 72 9.26 1.34 -2.31
N LEU A 73 7.99 1.54 -1.95
CA LEU A 73 7.44 1.12 -0.67
C LEU A 73 7.38 -0.41 -0.55
N ALA A 74 7.10 -1.12 -1.63
CA ALA A 74 7.14 -2.58 -1.64
C ALA A 74 8.56 -3.11 -1.36
N HIS A 75 9.59 -2.54 -2.00
CA HIS A 75 10.98 -2.91 -1.74
C HIS A 75 11.43 -2.56 -0.32
N GLU A 76 11.02 -1.40 0.19
CA GLU A 76 11.28 -1.00 1.59
C GLU A 76 10.66 -1.99 2.57
N HIS A 77 9.37 -2.28 2.41
CA HIS A 77 8.65 -3.24 3.23
C HIS A 77 9.29 -4.63 3.18
N LEU A 78 9.60 -5.16 1.98
CA LEU A 78 10.28 -6.45 1.85
C LEU A 78 11.61 -6.47 2.62
N ARG A 79 12.42 -5.40 2.51
CA ARG A 79 13.71 -5.30 3.21
C ARG A 79 13.54 -5.32 4.72
N ASP A 80 12.56 -4.59 5.25
CA ASP A 80 12.22 -4.57 6.69
C ASP A 80 11.72 -5.93 7.17
N ARG A 81 11.18 -6.74 6.26
CA ARG A 81 10.76 -8.12 6.49
C ARG A 81 11.89 -9.14 6.32
N GLY A 82 13.10 -8.71 5.94
CA GLY A 82 14.25 -9.59 5.70
C GLY A 82 14.21 -10.28 4.34
N PHE A 83 13.43 -9.75 3.38
CA PHE A 83 13.29 -10.26 2.03
C PHE A 83 13.79 -9.24 0.99
N THR A 84 14.07 -9.72 -0.22
CA THR A 84 14.37 -8.87 -1.38
C THR A 84 13.65 -9.41 -2.61
N ALA A 85 13.44 -8.56 -3.61
CA ALA A 85 13.03 -8.96 -4.95
C ALA A 85 14.07 -8.47 -5.96
N PRO A 86 14.48 -9.28 -6.96
CA PRO A 86 15.37 -8.82 -8.03
C PRO A 86 14.78 -7.65 -8.82
N GLY A 87 13.47 -7.71 -9.07
CA GLY A 87 12.63 -6.60 -9.48
C GLY A 87 11.15 -6.95 -9.31
N LEU A 88 10.31 -5.94 -9.47
CA LEU A 88 8.86 -6.04 -9.35
C LEU A 88 8.20 -5.47 -10.61
N HIS A 89 7.29 -6.25 -11.20
CA HIS A 89 6.33 -5.76 -12.16
C HIS A 89 5.06 -5.35 -11.43
N LEU A 90 4.72 -4.06 -11.52
CA LEU A 90 3.51 -3.46 -10.98
C LEU A 90 2.48 -3.30 -12.09
N ARG A 91 1.28 -3.84 -11.88
CA ARG A 91 0.08 -3.45 -12.62
C ARG A 91 -0.89 -2.77 -11.66
N ALA A 92 -1.20 -1.51 -11.91
CA ALA A 92 -2.12 -0.70 -11.12
C ALA A 92 -3.34 -0.29 -11.96
N VAL A 93 -4.54 -0.58 -11.47
CA VAL A 93 -5.80 -0.05 -12.02
C VAL A 93 -6.34 0.96 -11.02
N ASN A 94 -6.08 2.23 -11.28
CA ASN A 94 -6.38 3.32 -10.37
C ASN A 94 -7.73 3.96 -10.73
N ARG A 95 -8.71 3.84 -9.85
CA ARG A 95 -10.05 4.41 -9.99
C ARG A 95 -10.32 5.51 -8.98
N ILE A 96 -9.51 5.63 -7.92
CA ILE A 96 -9.67 6.64 -6.88
C ILE A 96 -9.10 7.98 -7.38
N PRO A 97 -9.90 9.06 -7.49
CA PRO A 97 -9.43 10.36 -7.95
C PRO A 97 -8.30 10.92 -7.09
N HIS A 98 -7.19 11.29 -7.73
CA HIS A 98 -6.05 11.89 -7.04
C HIS A 98 -6.39 13.31 -6.55
N ALA A 99 -5.93 13.65 -5.33
CA ALA A 99 -6.08 14.98 -4.74
C ALA A 99 -7.54 15.51 -4.72
N ARG A 100 -8.51 14.65 -4.37
CA ARG A 100 -9.94 15.00 -4.20
C ARG A 100 -10.52 14.66 -2.83
N GLY A 101 -9.67 14.42 -1.83
CA GLY A 101 -10.11 14.06 -0.47
C GLY A 101 -10.68 12.64 -0.36
N LEU A 102 -10.34 11.75 -1.31
CA LEU A 102 -10.79 10.36 -1.35
C LEU A 102 -9.70 9.36 -0.93
N GLY A 103 -8.68 9.82 -0.19
CA GLY A 103 -7.66 8.96 0.41
C GLY A 103 -6.77 8.20 -0.57
N SER A 104 -6.62 8.65 -1.83
CA SER A 104 -5.79 7.96 -2.85
C SER A 104 -4.33 7.73 -2.43
N SER A 105 -3.71 8.69 -1.73
CA SER A 105 -2.34 8.53 -1.20
C SER A 105 -2.26 7.38 -0.20
N ALA A 106 -3.08 7.42 0.85
CA ALA A 106 -3.19 6.35 1.83
C ALA A 106 -3.54 4.99 1.19
N ALA A 107 -4.42 4.97 0.18
CA ALA A 107 -4.77 3.76 -0.56
C ALA A 107 -3.55 3.18 -1.30
N ALA A 108 -2.72 4.02 -1.95
CA ALA A 108 -1.50 3.58 -2.61
C ALA A 108 -0.46 3.02 -1.63
N VAL A 109 -0.30 3.65 -0.45
CA VAL A 109 0.60 3.17 0.62
C VAL A 109 0.13 1.82 1.15
N VAL A 110 -1.16 1.70 1.48
CA VAL A 110 -1.77 0.45 1.92
C VAL A 110 -1.64 -0.63 0.85
N ALA A 111 -1.88 -0.31 -0.42
CA ALA A 111 -1.73 -1.25 -1.52
C ALA A 111 -0.29 -1.77 -1.64
N ALA A 112 0.71 -0.88 -1.51
CA ALA A 112 2.11 -1.26 -1.57
C ALA A 112 2.49 -2.24 -0.45
N TYR A 113 2.16 -1.91 0.80
CA TYR A 113 2.49 -2.76 1.95
C TYR A 113 1.69 -4.06 1.96
N ALA A 114 0.39 -4.02 1.66
CA ALA A 114 -0.43 -5.22 1.61
C ALA A 114 -0.01 -6.16 0.47
N ALA A 115 0.29 -5.64 -0.73
CA ALA A 115 0.75 -6.46 -1.84
C ALA A 115 2.15 -7.05 -1.55
N ALA A 116 3.08 -6.26 -1.03
CA ALA A 116 4.41 -6.73 -0.66
C ALA A 116 4.36 -7.80 0.45
N GLU A 117 3.51 -7.60 1.45
CA GLU A 117 3.25 -8.59 2.50
C GLU A 117 2.70 -9.90 1.92
N ALA A 118 1.76 -9.79 0.97
CA ALA A 118 1.14 -10.94 0.34
C ALA A 118 2.10 -11.74 -0.56
N LEU A 119 3.20 -11.15 -1.03
CA LEU A 119 4.28 -11.89 -1.71
C LEU A 119 5.03 -12.85 -0.77
N LEU A 120 4.99 -12.61 0.55
CA LEU A 120 5.69 -13.45 1.52
C LEU A 120 4.97 -14.80 1.74
N PRO A 121 5.70 -15.83 2.19
CA PRO A 121 5.09 -17.09 2.62
C PRO A 121 4.03 -16.85 3.70
N ALA A 122 2.87 -17.50 3.58
CA ALA A 122 1.72 -17.25 4.46
C ALA A 122 2.04 -17.35 5.96
N ALA A 123 2.88 -18.31 6.36
CA ALA A 123 3.29 -18.51 7.75
C ALA A 123 4.13 -17.35 8.34
N LEU A 124 4.69 -16.50 7.48
CA LEU A 124 5.47 -15.33 7.88
C LEU A 124 4.65 -14.04 7.79
N ARG A 125 3.41 -14.07 7.29
CA ARG A 125 2.65 -12.85 7.08
C ARG A 125 2.25 -12.19 8.40
N ARG A 126 2.37 -10.86 8.45
CA ARG A 126 1.92 -10.01 9.55
C ARG A 126 0.41 -9.83 9.52
N ALA A 127 -0.15 -9.53 10.68
CA ALA A 127 -1.56 -9.18 10.79
C ALA A 127 -1.81 -7.76 10.24
N PRO A 128 -3.05 -7.42 9.85
CA PRO A 128 -3.39 -6.07 9.41
C PRO A 128 -2.98 -4.98 10.43
N ALA A 129 -3.05 -5.26 11.73
CA ALA A 129 -2.63 -4.30 12.76
C ALA A 129 -1.17 -3.86 12.63
N ASP A 130 -0.26 -4.75 12.22
CA ASP A 130 1.15 -4.39 12.06
C ASP A 130 1.39 -3.59 10.76
N LEU A 131 0.59 -3.87 9.71
CA LEU A 131 0.62 -3.09 8.47
C LEU A 131 0.07 -1.67 8.69
N LEU A 132 -0.92 -1.52 9.56
CA LEU A 132 -1.48 -0.22 9.95
C LEU A 132 -0.41 0.68 10.56
N GLU A 133 0.44 0.16 11.45
CA GLU A 133 1.51 0.95 12.07
C GLU A 133 2.50 1.45 11.02
N ALA A 134 2.97 0.57 10.14
CA ALA A 134 3.92 0.92 9.08
C ALA A 134 3.32 1.99 8.14
N ALA A 135 2.10 1.77 7.65
CA ALA A 135 1.44 2.70 6.73
C ALA A 135 1.13 4.05 7.40
N THR A 136 0.70 4.03 8.66
CA THR A 136 0.47 5.26 9.44
C THR A 136 1.75 6.06 9.64
N ARG A 137 2.89 5.39 9.86
CA ARG A 137 4.18 6.07 10.01
C ARG A 137 4.59 6.80 8.73
N PHE A 138 4.32 6.21 7.58
CA PHE A 138 4.59 6.83 6.29
C PHE A 138 3.64 8.02 6.01
N GLU A 139 2.33 7.82 6.23
CA GLU A 139 1.32 8.84 5.90
C GLU A 139 1.25 9.97 6.94
N GLY A 140 1.68 9.72 8.18
CA GLY A 140 1.67 10.65 9.30
C GLY A 140 0.36 10.66 10.10
N HIS A 141 -0.74 10.16 9.53
CA HIS A 141 -2.05 10.08 10.20
C HIS A 141 -2.81 8.79 9.82
N PRO A 142 -3.59 8.21 10.75
CA PRO A 142 -4.21 6.89 10.56
C PRO A 142 -5.64 6.92 10.00
N ASP A 143 -6.26 8.10 9.86
CA ASP A 143 -7.69 8.26 9.55
C ASP A 143 -8.09 7.74 8.16
N ASN A 144 -7.24 7.87 7.15
CA ASN A 144 -7.43 7.30 5.82
C ASN A 144 -6.81 5.91 5.71
N VAL A 145 -5.74 5.63 6.46
CA VAL A 145 -5.00 4.36 6.42
C VAL A 145 -5.83 3.22 7.03
N ALA A 146 -6.41 3.43 8.21
CA ALA A 146 -7.19 2.42 8.92
C ALA A 146 -8.37 1.89 8.07
N PRO A 147 -9.26 2.72 7.53
CA PRO A 147 -10.37 2.22 6.72
C PRO A 147 -9.90 1.67 5.37
N ALA A 148 -8.79 2.17 4.79
CA ALA A 148 -8.21 1.59 3.58
C ALA A 148 -7.73 0.15 3.81
N LEU A 149 -7.24 -0.15 5.02
CA LEU A 149 -6.70 -1.45 5.35
C LEU A 149 -7.74 -2.46 5.85
N VAL A 150 -8.67 -2.03 6.72
CA VAL A 150 -9.62 -2.94 7.38
C VAL A 150 -11.06 -2.81 6.88
N GLY A 151 -11.36 -1.78 6.08
CA GLY A 151 -12.72 -1.48 5.63
C GLY A 151 -13.62 -0.86 6.70
N GLY A 152 -14.86 -0.57 6.31
CA GLY A 152 -15.89 -0.03 7.20
C GLY A 152 -15.59 1.38 7.73
N ALA A 153 -16.25 1.73 8.83
CA ALA A 153 -15.98 2.93 9.60
C ALA A 153 -14.97 2.63 10.72
N THR A 154 -13.97 3.47 10.88
CA THR A 154 -12.88 3.29 11.84
C THR A 154 -12.71 4.51 12.73
N VAL A 155 -12.29 4.27 13.96
CA VAL A 155 -11.75 5.29 14.87
C VAL A 155 -10.29 4.91 15.15
N SER A 156 -9.36 5.78 14.81
CA SER A 156 -7.92 5.54 14.96
C SER A 156 -7.22 6.67 15.72
N TRP A 157 -6.06 6.37 16.31
CA TRP A 157 -5.26 7.33 17.05
C TRP A 157 -3.78 6.92 17.05
N THR A 158 -2.88 7.88 17.23
CA THR A 158 -1.45 7.63 17.46
C THR A 158 -1.10 7.90 18.92
N ARG A 159 -0.08 7.21 19.45
CA ARG A 159 0.48 7.46 20.79
C ARG A 159 1.82 8.19 20.62
N GLY A 160 1.81 9.52 20.71
CA GLY A 160 3.02 10.36 20.65
C GLY A 160 2.69 11.84 20.48
N PRO A 161 3.62 12.77 20.77
CA PRO A 161 3.45 14.16 20.37
C PRO A 161 3.46 14.24 18.84
N ARG A 162 2.53 15.04 18.28
CA ARG A 162 2.54 15.39 16.85
C ARG A 162 3.73 16.27 16.52
#